data_AF-A0A4P8VX63-F1
#
_entry.id   AF-A0A4P8VX63-F1
#
_cell.length_a   1.000
_cell.length_b   1.000
_cell.length_c   1.000
_cell.angle_alpha   90.00
_cell.angle_beta   90.00
_cell.angle_gamma   90.00
#
_symmetry.space_group_name_H-M   'P 1'
#
loop_
_entity.id
_entity.type
_entity.pdbx_description
1 polymer ?
#
loop_
_entity_poly.entity_id
_entity_poly.type
_entity_poly.pdbx_seq_one_letter_code
_entity_poly.pdbx_strand_id
1 'polypeptide(L)'
;PPISLPNTLMNGTNSCECDTSDPQCVGGGKKFEAVFVEGQKYRIRLINVGIDSHFEFAIDGHTLTVIANDLVPIVPYTTETLLIGIG
;
A
#
# COMPACT_ATOMS: atom_id res chain seq x y z
N PRO A 1 22.20 -7.27 15.72
CA PRO A 1 21.46 -6.33 14.82
C PRO A 1 19.96 -6.38 15.12
N PRO A 2 19.24 -5.24 15.10
CA PRO A 2 17.79 -5.24 15.25
C PRO A 2 17.16 -6.07 14.12
N ILE A 3 16.10 -6.82 14.45
CA ILE A 3 15.37 -7.63 13.48
C ILE A 3 14.62 -6.65 12.58
N SER A 4 15.02 -6.56 11.31
CA SER A 4 14.26 -5.83 10.28
C SER A 4 13.31 -6.79 9.59
N LEU A 5 12.06 -6.37 9.38
CA LEU A 5 11.14 -7.13 8.52
C LEU A 5 11.69 -7.13 7.08
N PRO A 6 11.70 -8.28 6.39
CA PRO A 6 12.39 -8.40 5.10
C PRO A 6 11.61 -7.79 3.93
N ASN A 7 10.30 -7.56 4.07
CA ASN A 7 9.46 -7.05 3.00
C ASN A 7 8.18 -6.40 3.54
N THR A 8 7.50 -5.64 2.69
CA THR A 8 6.13 -5.16 2.88
C THR A 8 5.21 -5.81 1.86
N LEU A 9 3.91 -5.84 2.14
CA LEU A 9 2.91 -6.36 1.21
C LEU A 9 1.85 -5.29 0.92
N MET A 10 1.51 -5.12 -0.35
CA MET A 10 0.35 -4.33 -0.76
C MET A 10 -0.76 -5.31 -1.14
N ASN A 11 -1.86 -5.28 -0.39
CA ASN A 11 -2.97 -6.23 -0.56
C ASN A 11 -2.52 -7.71 -0.62
N GLY A 12 -1.55 -8.09 0.23
CA GLY A 12 -1.07 -9.47 0.39
C GLY A 12 0.02 -9.93 -0.58
N THR A 13 0.50 -9.08 -1.49
CA THR A 13 1.55 -9.46 -2.46
C THR A 13 2.65 -8.42 -2.55
N ASN A 14 3.86 -8.88 -2.89
CA ASN A 14 4.96 -8.04 -3.36
C ASN A 14 5.98 -8.90 -4.12
N SER A 15 6.87 -8.25 -4.87
CA SER A 15 8.10 -8.88 -5.32
C SER A 15 9.03 -9.13 -4.13
N CYS A 16 9.82 -10.20 -4.21
CA CYS A 16 10.86 -10.51 -3.25
C CYS A 16 12.14 -10.83 -4.02
N GLU A 17 13.23 -10.14 -3.71
CA GLU A 17 14.55 -10.50 -4.23
C GLU A 17 15.06 -11.67 -3.41
N CYS A 18 15.12 -12.84 -4.02
CA CYS A 18 15.48 -14.05 -3.30
C CYS A 18 16.98 -14.27 -3.24
N ASP A 19 17.46 -14.54 -2.02
CA ASP A 19 18.77 -15.12 -1.78
C ASP A 19 18.75 -16.59 -2.18
N THR A 20 19.61 -16.97 -3.13
CA THR A 20 19.69 -18.34 -3.67
C THR A 20 20.24 -19.35 -2.65
N SER A 21 20.76 -18.89 -1.52
CA SER A 21 21.17 -19.74 -0.40
C SER A 21 20.01 -20.18 0.49
N ASP A 22 18.86 -19.48 0.44
CA ASP A 22 17.67 -19.83 1.21
C ASP A 22 16.71 -20.71 0.37
N PRO A 23 16.57 -22.02 0.68
CA PRO A 23 15.67 -22.90 -0.05
C PRO A 23 14.18 -22.53 0.12
N GLN A 24 13.82 -21.70 1.11
CA GLN A 24 12.46 -21.19 1.28
C GLN A 24 12.17 -20.01 0.36
N CYS A 25 13.21 -19.32 -0.14
CA CYS A 25 13.05 -18.20 -1.05
C CYS A 25 12.99 -18.67 -2.51
N VAL A 26 11.82 -19.15 -2.91
CA VAL A 26 11.55 -19.70 -4.25
C VAL A 26 11.37 -18.63 -5.35
N GLY A 27 11.31 -17.35 -4.98
CA GLY A 27 11.07 -16.25 -5.90
C GLY A 27 9.64 -16.21 -6.47
N GLY A 28 9.44 -15.40 -7.52
CA GLY A 28 8.18 -15.35 -8.26
C GLY A 28 7.06 -14.48 -7.66
N GLY A 29 7.32 -13.78 -6.56
CA GLY A 29 6.42 -12.78 -6.00
C GLY A 29 6.11 -11.65 -6.99
N LYS A 30 4.88 -11.11 -6.95
CA LYS A 30 4.41 -10.08 -7.88
C LYS A 30 4.00 -8.82 -7.14
N LYS A 31 4.17 -7.67 -7.78
CA LYS A 31 3.62 -6.41 -7.26
C LYS A 31 2.10 -6.43 -7.33
N PHE A 32 1.47 -5.69 -6.44
CA PHE A 32 0.04 -5.40 -6.54
C PHE A 32 -0.23 -4.62 -7.83
N GLU A 33 -1.31 -4.95 -8.50
CA GLU A 33 -1.74 -4.30 -9.74
C GLU A 33 -3.22 -3.97 -9.67
N ALA A 34 -3.55 -2.73 -10.04
CA ALA A 34 -4.91 -2.27 -10.24
C ALA A 34 -4.99 -1.51 -11.57
N VAL A 35 -5.98 -1.84 -12.40
CA VAL A 35 -6.15 -1.26 -13.74
C VAL A 35 -7.26 -0.22 -13.71
N PHE A 36 -6.96 0.98 -14.21
CA PHE A 36 -7.93 2.05 -14.35
C PHE A 36 -8.37 2.22 -15.80
N VAL A 37 -9.63 2.61 -15.97
CA VAL A 37 -10.20 3.04 -17.25
C VAL A 37 -10.27 4.56 -17.23
N GLU A 38 -9.82 5.19 -18.31
CA GLU A 38 -9.81 6.65 -18.43
C GLU A 38 -11.20 7.26 -18.20
N GLY A 39 -11.24 8.38 -17.49
CA GLY A 39 -12.47 9.11 -17.16
C GLY A 39 -13.31 8.52 -16.03
N GLN A 40 -12.98 7.32 -15.52
CA GLN A 40 -13.69 6.68 -14.42
C GLN A 40 -13.17 7.14 -13.05
N LYS A 41 -14.05 7.11 -12.04
CA LYS A 41 -13.70 7.36 -10.64
C LYS A 41 -13.69 6.06 -9.85
N TYR A 42 -12.68 5.87 -9.02
CA TYR A 42 -12.50 4.68 -8.20
C TYR A 42 -12.50 5.04 -6.72
N ARG A 43 -13.14 4.20 -5.90
CA ARG A 43 -13.06 4.28 -4.45
C ARG A 43 -12.06 3.25 -3.95
N ILE A 44 -10.92 3.73 -3.46
CA ILE A 44 -9.87 2.91 -2.86
C ILE A 44 -10.06 2.95 -1.33
N ARG A 45 -9.94 1.79 -0.67
CA ARG A 45 -10.00 1.66 0.79
C ARG A 45 -8.63 1.26 1.28
N LEU A 46 -7.92 2.21 1.89
CA LEU A 46 -6.57 2.00 2.40
C LEU A 46 -6.66 1.64 3.89
N ILE A 47 -5.93 0.62 4.31
CA ILE A 47 -5.86 0.15 5.69
C ILE A 47 -4.41 -0.24 5.94
N ASN A 48 -3.83 0.25 7.04
CA ASN A 48 -2.48 -0.13 7.42
C ASN A 48 -2.55 -1.19 8.53
N VAL A 49 -2.33 -2.44 8.12
CA VAL A 49 -2.26 -3.61 9.00
C VAL A 49 -0.80 -4.03 9.29
N GLY A 50 0.15 -3.12 9.13
CA GLY A 50 1.57 -3.36 9.41
C GLY A 50 1.84 -3.57 10.91
N ILE A 51 2.93 -4.27 11.22
CA ILE A 51 3.33 -4.53 12.62
C ILE A 51 3.93 -3.27 13.25
N ASP A 52 4.84 -2.60 12.53
CA ASP A 52 5.56 -1.41 12.97
C ASP A 52 5.98 -0.59 11.75
N SER A 53 5.00 -0.22 10.91
CA SER A 53 5.24 0.49 9.66
C SER A 53 4.24 1.62 9.51
N HIS A 54 4.74 2.83 9.26
CA HIS A 54 3.93 3.97 8.85
C HIS A 54 4.01 4.11 7.33
N PHE A 55 2.89 4.33 6.67
CA PHE A 55 2.85 4.54 5.23
C PHE A 55 2.50 5.98 4.87
N GLU A 56 3.12 6.47 3.81
CA GLU A 56 2.66 7.63 3.07
C GLU A 56 2.28 7.13 1.67
N PHE A 57 0.99 7.01 1.41
CA PHE A 57 0.46 6.41 0.18
C PHE A 57 0.27 7.48 -0.91
N ALA A 58 0.72 7.18 -2.11
CA ALA A 58 0.57 8.04 -3.28
C ALA A 58 0.30 7.18 -4.54
N ILE A 59 -0.26 7.81 -5.56
CA ILE A 59 -0.35 7.27 -6.92
C ILE A 59 0.24 8.32 -7.86
N ASP A 60 1.38 8.02 -8.47
CA ASP A 60 2.09 8.97 -9.32
C ASP A 60 1.18 9.55 -10.41
N GLY A 61 1.23 10.87 -10.58
CA GLY A 61 0.41 11.60 -11.55
C GLY A 61 -1.08 11.69 -11.21
N HIS A 62 -1.52 11.26 -10.03
CA HIS A 62 -2.92 11.29 -9.61
C HIS A 62 -3.10 12.03 -8.28
N THR A 63 -4.19 12.79 -8.17
CA THR A 63 -4.63 13.40 -6.91
C THR A 63 -5.67 12.50 -6.21
N LEU A 64 -5.54 12.33 -4.91
CA LEU A 64 -6.47 11.59 -4.07
C LEU A 64 -7.53 12.54 -3.50
N THR A 65 -8.80 12.11 -3.50
CA THR A 65 -9.86 12.79 -2.73
C THR A 65 -10.18 11.95 -1.50
N VAL A 66 -9.85 12.45 -0.32
CA VAL A 66 -10.10 11.76 0.95
C VAL A 66 -11.52 12.07 1.40
N ILE A 67 -12.33 11.03 1.57
CA ILE A 67 -13.78 11.17 1.87
C ILE A 67 -14.18 10.58 3.23
N ALA A 68 -13.30 9.82 3.86
CA ALA A 68 -13.52 9.22 5.18
C ALA A 68 -12.18 8.89 5.85
N ASN A 69 -12.16 8.88 7.17
CA ASN A 69 -11.14 8.26 8.00
C ASN A 69 -11.82 7.22 8.91
N ASP A 70 -11.26 6.01 8.94
CA ASP A 70 -11.84 4.85 9.62
C ASP A 70 -13.30 4.61 9.22
N LEU A 71 -14.23 4.76 10.17
CA LEU A 71 -15.67 4.59 9.98
C LEU A 71 -16.43 5.92 9.95
N VAL A 72 -15.72 7.05 9.81
CA VAL A 72 -16.28 8.41 9.86
C VAL A 72 -16.11 9.10 8.50
N PRO A 73 -17.22 9.44 7.81
CA PRO A 73 -17.17 10.34 6.66
C PRO A 73 -16.69 11.73 7.07
N ILE A 74 -15.89 12.38 6.23
CA ILE A 74 -15.37 13.72 6.47
C ILE A 74 -15.77 14.67 5.33
N VAL A 75 -15.58 15.98 5.54
CA VAL A 75 -15.63 16.94 4.43
C VAL A 75 -14.48 16.60 3.47
N PRO A 76 -14.77 16.32 2.18
CA PRO A 76 -13.74 15.88 1.27
C PRO A 76 -12.63 16.91 1.10
N TYR A 77 -11.39 16.43 1.06
CA TYR A 77 -10.22 17.23 0.70
C TYR A 77 -9.32 16.48 -0.26
N THR A 78 -8.50 17.22 -1.02
CA THR A 78 -7.58 16.66 -2.01
C THR A 78 -6.14 16.69 -1.53
N THR A 79 -5.37 15.67 -1.86
CA THR A 79 -3.94 15.57 -1.56
C THR A 79 -3.23 14.68 -2.58
N GLU A 80 -1.92 14.87 -2.78
CA GLU A 80 -1.08 14.00 -3.61
C GLU A 80 -0.62 12.76 -2.84
N THR A 81 -0.38 12.92 -1.54
CA THR A 81 0.04 11.85 -0.63
C THR A 81 -0.88 11.76 0.59
N LEU A 82 -1.00 10.58 1.18
CA LEU A 82 -1.81 10.34 2.37
C LEU A 82 -1.02 9.57 3.42
N LEU A 83 -0.82 10.18 4.59
CA LEU A 83 -0.23 9.54 5.76
C LEU A 83 -1.24 8.59 6.40
N ILE A 84 -0.82 7.35 6.64
CA ILE A 84 -1.63 6.27 7.22
C ILE A 84 -0.81 5.57 8.31
N GLY A 85 -1.17 5.85 9.56
CA GLY A 85 -0.67 5.11 10.73
C GLY A 85 -1.30 3.73 10.81
N ILE A 86 -0.78 2.87 11.69
CA ILE A 86 -1.31 1.52 11.91
C ILE A 86 -2.71 1.62 12.50
N GLY A 87 -3.68 0.90 11.91
CA GLY A 87 -5.11 0.99 12.26
C GLY A 87 -6.02 0.72 11.07
#